data_AF-A0A971B9Y3-F1
#
_entry.id   AF-A0A971B9Y3-F1
#
_cell.length_a   1.000
_cell.length_b   1.000
_cell.length_c   1.000
_cell.angle_alpha   90.00
_cell.angle_beta   90.00
_cell.angle_gamma   90.00
#
_symmetry.space_group_name_H-M   'P 1'
#
loop_
_entity.id
_entity.type
_entity.pdbx_description
1 polymer ?
#
loop_
_entity_poly.entity_id
_entity_poly.type
_entity_poly.pdbx_seq_one_letter_code
_entity_poly.pdbx_strand_id
1 'polypeptide(L)'
;MEGVAVTVTEVPWVKVPPAAYRDTASVSLTVLKGAGSAWGEINFHPSIKAGLQDNQTLHYFVDLHSGAVWNAAEVTGHEAEVDMAAFSYFTSGTSSPTLTCPGYSSALTDYPMFGSWDVRNQTMYDYYTSDNDPITVEQFNLATNDSLLVNVYRPGSVSDQSKFACTGKVVPFRTADGKYGLIRVIHADETPSGEMEIAVKIQK
;
A
#
# COMPACT_ATOMS: atom_id res chain seq x y z
N MET A 1 20.68 -16.51 -1.93
CA MET A 1 21.58 -15.50 -1.34
C MET A 1 22.78 -15.39 -2.26
N GLU A 2 22.76 -14.45 -3.19
CA GLU A 2 23.94 -14.18 -4.01
C GLU A 2 24.78 -13.11 -3.33
N GLY A 3 26.03 -13.45 -3.05
CA GLY A 3 26.98 -12.61 -2.34
C GLY A 3 27.45 -11.45 -3.19
N VAL A 4 27.81 -10.36 -2.53
CA VAL A 4 28.48 -9.20 -3.13
C VAL A 4 29.89 -9.63 -3.52
N ALA A 5 30.21 -9.61 -4.82
CA ALA A 5 31.58 -9.74 -5.30
C ALA A 5 32.27 -8.38 -5.20
N VAL A 6 33.23 -8.27 -4.27
CA VAL A 6 34.15 -7.12 -4.20
C VAL A 6 35.40 -7.49 -4.97
N THR A 7 35.66 -6.80 -6.08
CA THR A 7 36.90 -6.97 -6.84
C THR A 7 37.87 -5.84 -6.51
N VAL A 8 38.96 -6.17 -5.81
CA VAL A 8 40.06 -5.24 -5.56
C VAL A 8 41.10 -5.44 -6.66
N THR A 9 41.39 -4.39 -7.43
CA THR A 9 42.48 -4.42 -8.41
C THR A 9 43.63 -3.59 -7.85
N GLU A 10 44.70 -4.25 -7.39
CA GLU A 10 45.93 -3.55 -7.04
C GLU A 10 46.66 -3.11 -8.32
N VAL A 11 47.08 -1.84 -8.36
CA VAL A 11 47.88 -1.30 -9.45
C VAL A 11 49.37 -1.44 -9.07
N PRO A 12 50.26 -1.90 -9.95
CA PRO A 12 51.66 -2.13 -9.58
C PRO A 12 52.38 -0.84 -9.21
N TRP A 13 53.20 -0.90 -8.16
CA TRP A 13 54.09 0.18 -7.76
C TRP A 13 55.16 0.44 -8.83
N VAL A 14 55.08 1.57 -9.53
CA VAL A 14 56.18 2.05 -10.39
C VAL A 14 56.97 3.10 -9.61
N LYS A 15 58.23 2.79 -9.29
CA LYS A 15 59.17 3.79 -8.73
C LYS A 15 59.63 4.73 -9.84
N VAL A 16 59.38 6.03 -9.70
CA VAL A 16 59.93 7.09 -10.56
C VAL A 16 60.49 8.25 -9.70
N PRO A 17 61.49 9.00 -10.22
CA PRO A 17 62.31 9.93 -9.43
C PRO A 17 61.56 11.18 -8.92
N PRO A 18 62.11 11.89 -7.91
CA PRO A 18 61.36 12.80 -7.06
C PRO A 18 61.24 14.21 -7.68
N ALA A 19 60.24 14.45 -8.51
CA ALA A 19 59.87 15.81 -8.94
C ALA A 19 58.45 15.93 -9.53
N ALA A 20 57.41 15.39 -8.89
CA ALA A 20 56.01 15.82 -9.05
C ALA A 20 55.07 14.95 -8.19
N TYR A 21 54.98 15.23 -6.89
CA TYR A 21 53.96 14.60 -6.05
C TYR A 21 52.61 15.28 -6.29
N ARG A 22 51.85 14.75 -7.24
CA ARG A 22 50.38 14.81 -7.22
C ARG A 22 49.86 13.41 -7.48
N ASP A 23 50.12 12.54 -6.51
CA ASP A 23 49.58 11.19 -6.49
C ASP A 23 48.09 11.29 -6.19
N THR A 24 47.25 10.95 -7.17
CA THR A 24 45.81 10.75 -6.97
C THR A 24 45.50 9.27 -7.14
N ALA A 25 45.01 8.65 -6.08
CA ALA A 25 44.38 7.34 -6.13
C ALA A 25 42.86 7.53 -6.10
N SER A 26 42.13 6.79 -6.93
CA SER A 26 40.67 6.75 -6.92
C SER A 26 40.19 5.33 -6.67
N VAL A 27 39.23 5.17 -5.77
CA VAL A 27 38.47 3.94 -5.58
C VAL A 27 37.05 4.18 -6.05
N SER A 28 36.48 3.24 -6.80
CA SER A 28 35.07 3.26 -7.20
C SER A 28 34.36 2.05 -6.63
N LEU A 29 33.23 2.28 -5.98
CA LEU A 29 32.31 1.25 -5.52
C LEU A 29 31.04 1.31 -6.36
N THR A 30 30.70 0.22 -7.03
CA THR A 30 29.41 0.08 -7.71
C THR A 30 28.45 -0.68 -6.80
N VAL A 31 27.48 0.02 -6.22
CA VAL A 31 26.37 -0.60 -5.48
C VAL A 31 25.25 -0.88 -6.48
N LEU A 32 25.02 -2.16 -6.78
CA LEU A 32 23.92 -2.58 -7.63
C LEU A 32 22.65 -2.80 -6.81
N LYS A 33 21.53 -2.38 -7.37
CA LYS A 33 20.21 -2.45 -6.78
C LYS A 33 19.78 -3.93 -6.69
N GLY A 34 19.53 -4.46 -5.48
CA GLY A 34 19.05 -5.83 -5.31
C GLY A 34 17.61 -5.99 -5.81
N ALA A 35 17.21 -7.20 -6.20
CA ALA A 35 15.79 -7.49 -6.47
C ALA A 35 14.96 -7.14 -5.21
N GLY A 36 13.93 -6.30 -5.35
CA GLY A 36 13.15 -5.76 -4.23
C GLY A 36 13.60 -4.38 -3.71
N SER A 37 14.70 -3.84 -4.22
CA SER A 37 15.00 -2.41 -4.07
C SER A 37 14.10 -1.63 -5.04
N ALA A 38 12.84 -1.42 -4.68
CA ALA A 38 12.00 -0.44 -5.35
C ALA A 38 12.44 0.97 -4.90
N TRP A 39 12.43 1.94 -5.82
CA TRP A 39 12.73 3.35 -5.52
C TRP A 39 12.00 4.23 -6.54
N GLY A 40 10.70 3.99 -6.64
CA GLY A 40 9.75 4.77 -7.40
C GLY A 40 9.12 5.87 -6.55
N GLU A 41 8.57 6.86 -7.24
CA GLU A 41 7.76 7.88 -6.61
C GLU A 41 6.45 7.28 -6.09
N ILE A 42 5.92 7.91 -5.04
CA ILE A 42 4.62 7.56 -4.46
C ILE A 42 3.67 8.75 -4.56
N ASN A 43 2.38 8.46 -4.74
CA ASN A 43 1.31 9.39 -4.40
C ASN A 43 1.00 9.26 -2.91
N PHE A 44 0.67 10.37 -2.26
CA PHE A 44 0.28 10.40 -0.85
C PHE A 44 -1.03 11.16 -0.69
N HIS A 45 -2.04 10.45 -0.22
CA HIS A 45 -3.35 10.97 0.14
C HIS A 45 -3.45 11.00 1.67
N PRO A 46 -3.30 12.17 2.32
CA PRO A 46 -3.12 12.25 3.76
C PRO A 46 -4.40 11.96 4.56
N SER A 47 -5.57 12.10 3.93
CA SER A 47 -6.87 11.83 4.53
C SER A 47 -7.88 11.57 3.41
N ILE A 48 -8.48 10.39 3.43
CA ILE A 48 -9.64 10.00 2.64
C ILE A 48 -10.70 9.55 3.65
N LYS A 49 -11.86 10.21 3.63
CA LYS A 49 -12.99 9.85 4.49
C LYS A 49 -14.01 9.07 3.67
N ALA A 50 -14.34 7.88 4.14
CA ALA A 50 -15.34 7.01 3.54
C ALA A 50 -16.41 6.64 4.59
N GLY A 51 -17.67 6.68 4.18
CA GLY A 51 -18.76 6.08 4.93
C GLY A 51 -18.64 4.55 4.94
N LEU A 52 -19.16 3.93 5.99
CA LEU A 52 -19.41 2.49 6.02
C LEU A 52 -20.75 2.17 5.34
N GLN A 53 -21.10 0.87 5.26
CA GLN A 53 -22.12 0.37 4.32
C GLN A 53 -23.52 0.95 4.50
N ASP A 54 -23.88 1.42 5.71
CA ASP A 54 -25.18 2.04 6.00
C ASP A 54 -25.08 3.57 6.15
N ASN A 55 -23.93 4.18 5.86
CA ASN A 55 -23.75 5.63 5.95
C ASN A 55 -24.45 6.33 4.76
N GLN A 56 -25.41 7.20 5.08
CA GLN A 56 -26.21 7.93 4.09
C GLN A 56 -25.65 9.32 3.76
N THR A 57 -24.60 9.76 4.46
CA THR A 57 -24.07 11.12 4.36
C THR A 57 -22.73 11.20 3.65
N LEU A 58 -21.90 10.16 3.77
CA LEU A 58 -20.57 10.10 3.19
C LEU A 58 -20.53 9.18 1.97
N HIS A 59 -19.52 9.41 1.14
CA HIS A 59 -19.18 8.57 0.00
C HIS A 59 -18.44 7.33 0.48
N TYR A 60 -18.50 6.21 -0.22
CA TYR A 60 -17.96 4.93 0.25
C TYR A 60 -17.13 4.17 -0.79
N PHE A 61 -17.17 4.57 -2.07
CA PHE A 61 -16.33 4.02 -3.11
C PHE A 61 -15.08 4.86 -3.29
N VAL A 62 -13.91 4.25 -3.12
CA VAL A 62 -12.62 4.94 -3.07
C VAL A 62 -11.75 4.50 -4.24
N ASP A 63 -11.21 5.47 -4.98
CA ASP A 63 -10.05 5.29 -5.86
C ASP A 63 -8.77 5.51 -5.05
N LEU A 64 -7.94 4.47 -4.91
CA LEU A 64 -6.73 4.55 -4.11
C LEU A 64 -5.59 5.29 -4.83
N HIS A 65 -5.66 5.42 -6.16
CA HIS A 65 -4.69 6.13 -6.98
C HIS A 65 -4.86 7.65 -6.87
N SER A 66 -6.09 8.16 -6.97
CA SER A 66 -6.38 9.60 -6.94
C SER A 66 -6.85 10.13 -5.58
N GLY A 67 -7.35 9.24 -4.70
CA GLY A 67 -8.01 9.62 -3.46
C GLY A 67 -9.45 10.12 -3.64
N ALA A 68 -10.02 9.99 -4.84
CA ALA A 68 -11.41 10.32 -5.10
C ALA A 68 -12.37 9.39 -4.36
N VAL A 69 -13.53 9.93 -4.00
CA VAL A 69 -14.58 9.20 -3.30
C VAL A 69 -15.94 9.47 -3.91
N TRP A 70 -16.72 8.42 -4.14
CA TRP A 70 -18.08 8.50 -4.71
C TRP A 70 -19.11 7.78 -3.85
N ASN A 71 -20.35 8.26 -3.93
CA ASN A 71 -21.53 7.53 -3.47
C ASN A 71 -22.18 6.76 -4.65
N ALA A 72 -23.24 5.99 -4.37
CA ALA A 72 -23.94 5.22 -5.40
C ALA A 72 -24.55 6.04 -6.54
N ALA A 73 -24.87 7.32 -6.33
CA ALA A 73 -25.44 8.20 -7.36
C ALA A 73 -24.37 8.82 -8.26
N GLU A 74 -23.12 8.90 -7.80
CA GLU A 74 -22.02 9.60 -8.48
C GLU A 74 -21.01 8.66 -9.12
N VAL A 75 -20.99 7.39 -8.74
CA VAL A 75 -20.00 6.40 -9.23
C VAL A 75 -20.21 6.00 -10.69
N THR A 76 -21.33 6.37 -11.31
CA THR A 76 -21.61 6.07 -12.71
C THR A 76 -20.55 6.67 -13.64
N GLY A 77 -19.87 5.81 -14.40
CA GLY A 77 -18.76 6.18 -15.27
C GLY A 77 -17.38 6.12 -14.62
N HIS A 78 -17.32 5.86 -13.32
CA HIS A 78 -16.10 5.74 -12.52
C HIS A 78 -15.91 4.34 -11.92
N GLU A 79 -16.72 3.36 -12.30
CA GLU A 79 -16.71 2.01 -11.71
C GLU A 79 -15.35 1.32 -11.84
N ALA A 80 -14.64 1.57 -12.94
CA ALA A 80 -13.31 1.02 -13.20
C ALA A 80 -12.19 1.70 -12.39
N GLU A 81 -12.47 2.84 -11.76
CA GLU A 81 -11.53 3.60 -10.92
C GLU A 81 -11.63 3.19 -9.43
N VAL A 82 -12.72 2.54 -9.03
CA VAL A 82 -12.95 2.17 -7.64
C VAL A 82 -12.11 0.94 -7.27
N ASP A 83 -11.22 1.11 -6.31
CA ASP A 83 -10.36 0.03 -5.79
C ASP A 83 -10.82 -0.52 -4.45
N MET A 84 -11.56 0.30 -3.69
CA MET A 84 -11.81 0.04 -2.27
C MET A 84 -13.20 0.51 -1.84
N ALA A 85 -13.77 -0.25 -0.90
CA ALA A 85 -14.83 0.20 -0.01
C ALA A 85 -14.55 -0.34 1.41
N ALA A 86 -15.27 0.17 2.41
CA ALA A 86 -15.16 -0.31 3.78
C ALA A 86 -16.54 -0.68 4.36
N PHE A 87 -16.58 -1.64 5.27
CA PHE A 87 -17.80 -2.01 5.99
C PHE A 87 -17.46 -2.45 7.42
N SER A 88 -18.42 -2.41 8.33
CA SER A 88 -18.26 -2.96 9.68
C SER A 88 -19.25 -4.08 9.94
N TYR A 89 -18.76 -5.19 10.48
CA TYR A 89 -19.60 -6.31 10.89
C TYR A 89 -18.99 -7.04 12.09
N PHE A 90 -19.79 -7.86 12.77
CA PHE A 90 -19.28 -8.72 13.84
C PHE A 90 -18.78 -10.05 13.28
N THR A 91 -17.55 -10.42 13.63
CA THR A 91 -16.99 -11.73 13.36
C THR A 91 -16.42 -12.30 14.65
N SER A 92 -16.77 -13.56 14.97
CA SER A 92 -16.35 -14.21 16.21
C SER A 92 -16.66 -13.39 17.48
N GLY A 93 -17.78 -12.66 17.48
CA GLY A 93 -18.20 -11.81 18.60
C GLY A 93 -17.44 -10.50 18.77
N THR A 94 -16.54 -10.15 17.84
CA THR A 94 -15.74 -8.91 17.86
C THR A 94 -16.11 -8.05 16.67
N SER A 95 -16.17 -6.73 16.86
CA SER A 95 -16.37 -5.80 15.75
C SER A 95 -15.17 -5.83 14.80
N SER A 96 -15.44 -5.82 13.51
CA SER A 96 -14.43 -5.86 12.46
C SER A 96 -14.74 -4.80 11.41
N PRO A 97 -14.27 -3.56 11.61
CA PRO A 97 -14.07 -2.64 10.50
C PRO A 97 -13.18 -3.33 9.46
N THR A 98 -13.66 -3.38 8.22
CA THR A 98 -13.10 -4.24 7.18
C THR A 98 -12.94 -3.46 5.89
N LEU A 99 -11.73 -3.52 5.31
CA LEU A 99 -11.45 -3.03 3.96
C LEU A 99 -11.84 -4.11 2.96
N THR A 100 -12.40 -3.73 1.82
CA THR A 100 -12.72 -4.66 0.71
C THR A 100 -12.56 -3.99 -0.64
N CYS A 101 -12.94 -4.67 -1.72
CA CYS A 101 -12.84 -4.19 -3.09
C CYS A 101 -14.01 -4.71 -3.96
N PRO A 102 -14.33 -4.05 -5.08
CA PRO A 102 -15.41 -4.47 -5.98
C PRO A 102 -15.26 -5.89 -6.54
N GLY A 103 -14.02 -6.35 -6.72
CA GLY A 103 -13.71 -7.69 -7.22
C GLY A 103 -14.06 -8.83 -6.25
N TYR A 104 -14.34 -8.52 -4.98
CA TYR A 104 -14.63 -9.56 -3.98
C TYR A 104 -16.09 -10.00 -4.03
N SER A 105 -16.33 -11.29 -4.27
CA SER A 105 -17.69 -11.82 -4.39
C SER A 105 -18.54 -11.65 -3.13
N SER A 106 -17.94 -11.73 -1.93
CA SER A 106 -18.70 -11.60 -0.69
C SER A 106 -19.03 -10.14 -0.36
N ALA A 107 -18.31 -9.17 -0.92
CA ALA A 107 -18.62 -7.75 -0.78
C ALA A 107 -19.98 -7.38 -1.38
N LEU A 108 -20.55 -8.23 -2.25
CA LEU A 108 -21.91 -8.08 -2.77
C LEU A 108 -23.00 -8.12 -1.69
N THR A 109 -22.67 -8.63 -0.49
CA THR A 109 -23.60 -8.63 0.65
C THR A 109 -23.81 -7.21 1.16
N ASP A 110 -22.72 -6.45 1.30
CA ASP A 110 -22.74 -5.09 1.84
C ASP A 110 -22.87 -4.03 0.72
N TYR A 111 -22.34 -4.34 -0.47
CA TYR A 111 -22.36 -3.49 -1.67
C TYR A 111 -22.89 -4.25 -2.89
N PRO A 112 -24.21 -4.55 -2.97
CA PRO A 112 -24.79 -5.32 -4.08
C PRO A 112 -24.53 -4.71 -5.46
N MET A 113 -24.38 -3.38 -5.54
CA MET A 113 -24.19 -2.68 -6.80
C MET A 113 -22.89 -3.04 -7.52
N PHE A 114 -21.85 -3.53 -6.82
CA PHE A 114 -20.66 -4.06 -7.47
C PHE A 114 -21.02 -5.18 -8.46
N GLY A 115 -22.09 -5.94 -8.21
CA GLY A 115 -22.54 -7.02 -9.10
C GLY A 115 -23.05 -6.54 -10.46
N SER A 116 -23.33 -5.24 -10.60
CA SER A 116 -23.79 -4.60 -11.83
C SER A 116 -22.67 -3.94 -12.65
N TRP A 117 -21.45 -3.87 -12.11
CA TRP A 117 -20.34 -3.17 -12.77
C TRP A 117 -19.63 -4.06 -13.79
N ASP A 118 -19.33 -3.49 -14.95
CA ASP A 118 -18.57 -4.18 -16.01
C ASP A 118 -17.12 -4.47 -15.59
N VAL A 119 -16.52 -3.51 -14.87
CA VAL A 119 -15.17 -3.62 -14.31
C VAL A 119 -15.26 -3.63 -12.80
N ARG A 120 -14.56 -4.57 -12.17
CA ARG A 120 -14.51 -4.74 -10.72
C ARG A 120 -13.07 -4.94 -10.29
N ASN A 121 -12.44 -3.87 -9.80
CA ASN A 121 -11.03 -3.96 -9.40
C ASN A 121 -10.86 -4.89 -8.20
N GLN A 122 -9.86 -5.75 -8.30
CA GLN A 122 -9.50 -6.71 -7.27
C GLN A 122 -8.26 -6.21 -6.51
N THR A 123 -8.49 -5.56 -5.38
CA THR A 123 -7.43 -5.10 -4.48
C THR A 123 -7.13 -6.18 -3.45
N MET A 124 -5.87 -6.59 -3.39
CA MET A 124 -5.38 -7.60 -2.47
C MET A 124 -4.76 -6.94 -1.24
N TYR A 125 -5.29 -7.23 -0.06
CA TYR A 125 -4.80 -6.73 1.21
C TYR A 125 -3.99 -7.78 1.96
N ASP A 126 -2.93 -7.39 2.66
CA ASP A 126 -2.19 -8.29 3.53
C ASP A 126 -2.98 -8.57 4.81
N TYR A 127 -3.55 -9.78 4.92
CA TYR A 127 -4.36 -10.18 6.06
C TYR A 127 -3.52 -10.47 7.31
N TYR A 128 -2.20 -10.61 7.20
CA TYR A 128 -1.32 -10.77 8.36
C TYR A 128 -1.44 -9.58 9.32
N THR A 129 -1.79 -8.40 8.80
CA THR A 129 -2.04 -7.17 9.56
C THR A 129 -3.25 -7.27 10.50
N SER A 130 -4.18 -8.19 10.24
CA SER A 130 -5.36 -8.39 11.10
C SER A 130 -4.93 -8.83 12.51
N ASP A 131 -3.94 -9.73 12.57
CA ASP A 131 -3.45 -10.32 13.83
C ASP A 131 -2.10 -9.75 14.28
N ASN A 132 -1.44 -8.94 13.45
CA ASN A 132 -0.09 -8.44 13.69
C ASN A 132 0.05 -6.98 13.23
N ASP A 133 1.17 -6.34 13.58
CA ASP A 133 1.51 -4.98 13.15
C ASP A 133 2.83 -4.96 12.39
N PRO A 134 2.86 -5.45 11.14
CA PRO A 134 4.10 -5.55 10.37
C PRO A 134 4.72 -4.19 10.03
N ILE A 135 3.92 -3.12 10.02
CA ILE A 135 4.35 -1.74 9.80
C ILE A 135 3.76 -0.85 10.89
N THR A 136 4.61 -0.02 11.50
CA THR A 136 4.17 1.01 12.44
C THR A 136 3.74 2.28 11.71
N VAL A 137 2.92 3.10 12.37
CA VAL A 137 2.55 4.45 11.87
C VAL A 137 3.80 5.30 11.59
N GLU A 138 4.85 5.17 12.40
CA GLU A 138 6.09 5.92 12.19
C GLU A 138 6.82 5.49 10.90
N GLN A 139 6.89 4.18 10.64
CA GLN A 139 7.44 3.66 9.39
C GLN A 139 6.62 4.11 8.18
N PHE A 140 5.29 4.12 8.31
CA PHE A 140 4.42 4.69 7.28
C PHE A 140 4.75 6.16 7.03
N ASN A 141 4.88 6.99 8.07
CA ASN A 141 5.16 8.42 7.95
C ASN A 141 6.51 8.67 7.25
N LEU A 142 7.55 7.91 7.63
CA LEU A 142 8.90 8.02 7.08
C LEU A 142 9.04 7.49 5.64
N ALA A 143 8.08 6.72 5.13
CA ALA A 143 8.11 6.20 3.77
C ALA A 143 7.99 7.34 2.74
N THR A 144 9.08 7.64 2.04
CA THR A 144 9.15 8.71 1.02
C THR A 144 9.21 8.18 -0.41
N ASN A 145 9.28 6.86 -0.57
CA ASN A 145 9.31 6.14 -1.84
C ASN A 145 8.65 4.77 -1.66
N ASP A 146 8.52 4.03 -2.76
CA ASP A 146 7.82 2.74 -2.80
C ASP A 146 8.60 1.56 -2.21
N SER A 147 9.85 1.75 -1.76
CA SER A 147 10.67 0.67 -1.22
C SER A 147 9.97 -0.03 -0.07
N LEU A 148 9.37 0.73 0.86
CA LEU A 148 8.64 0.14 1.97
C LEU A 148 7.40 -0.61 1.45
N LEU A 149 6.62 0.02 0.57
CA LEU A 149 5.36 -0.51 0.02
C LEU A 149 5.56 -1.89 -0.61
N VAL A 150 6.61 -2.03 -1.43
CA VAL A 150 6.94 -3.30 -2.11
C VAL A 150 7.49 -4.34 -1.15
N ASN A 151 8.37 -3.97 -0.23
CA ASN A 151 9.07 -4.94 0.63
C ASN A 151 8.19 -5.52 1.74
N VAL A 152 7.18 -4.78 2.20
CA VAL A 152 6.32 -5.24 3.30
C VAL A 152 5.10 -6.01 2.82
N TYR A 153 4.74 -5.92 1.54
CA TYR A 153 3.64 -6.70 0.96
C TYR A 153 4.00 -8.19 0.91
N ARG A 154 3.19 -9.04 1.55
CA ARG A 154 3.43 -10.48 1.63
C ARG A 154 2.49 -11.23 0.68
N PRO A 155 2.93 -11.62 -0.53
CA PRO A 155 2.06 -12.29 -1.50
C PRO A 155 1.51 -13.64 -1.03
N GLY A 156 2.13 -14.28 -0.03
CA GLY A 156 1.63 -15.50 0.59
C GLY A 156 0.57 -15.30 1.68
N SER A 157 0.21 -14.05 2.00
CA SER A 157 -0.72 -13.70 3.08
C SER A 157 -1.72 -12.63 2.64
N VAL A 158 -2.34 -12.82 1.49
CA VAL A 158 -3.27 -11.83 0.88
C VAL A 158 -4.71 -12.31 0.85
N SER A 159 -5.64 -11.36 0.93
CA SER A 159 -7.07 -11.57 0.77
C SER A 159 -7.71 -10.33 0.14
N ASP A 160 -8.84 -10.50 -0.55
CA ASP A 160 -9.65 -9.40 -1.10
C ASP A 160 -10.36 -8.56 0.00
N GLN A 161 -10.12 -8.89 1.26
CA GLN A 161 -10.57 -8.12 2.42
C GLN A 161 -9.47 -8.06 3.50
N SER A 162 -9.45 -6.97 4.25
CA SER A 162 -8.65 -6.84 5.47
C SER A 162 -9.57 -6.66 6.66
N LYS A 163 -9.71 -7.70 7.47
CA LYS A 163 -10.53 -7.68 8.70
C LYS A 163 -9.77 -7.01 9.83
N PHE A 164 -10.50 -6.51 10.82
CA PHE A 164 -9.92 -5.81 11.97
C PHE A 164 -8.96 -4.68 11.55
N ALA A 165 -9.33 -3.96 10.48
CA ALA A 165 -8.66 -2.75 10.03
C ALA A 165 -9.01 -1.58 10.97
N CYS A 166 -8.67 -1.74 12.24
CA CYS A 166 -8.99 -0.81 13.31
C CYS A 166 -8.06 0.41 13.29
N THR A 167 -8.47 1.47 13.97
CA THR A 167 -7.67 2.69 14.16
C THR A 167 -6.24 2.38 14.56
N GLY A 168 -5.27 2.93 13.81
CA GLY A 168 -3.84 2.75 14.03
C GLY A 168 -3.18 1.66 13.20
N LYS A 169 -3.95 0.77 12.55
CA LYS A 169 -3.41 -0.26 11.65
C LYS A 169 -2.81 0.36 10.39
N VAL A 170 -1.75 -0.28 9.87
CA VAL A 170 -1.15 0.02 8.57
C VAL A 170 -1.18 -1.24 7.71
N VAL A 171 -2.05 -1.26 6.71
CA VAL A 171 -2.36 -2.41 5.87
C VAL A 171 -1.65 -2.28 4.51
N PRO A 172 -0.70 -3.16 4.18
CA PRO A 172 -0.19 -3.30 2.82
C PRO A 172 -1.27 -3.79 1.87
N PHE A 173 -1.25 -3.26 0.65
CA PHE A 173 -2.15 -3.71 -0.41
C PHE A 173 -1.47 -3.70 -1.77
N ARG A 174 -2.15 -4.36 -2.72
CA ARG A 174 -1.83 -4.32 -4.16
C ARG A 174 -3.12 -4.16 -4.96
N THR A 175 -3.19 -3.13 -5.81
CA THR A 175 -4.33 -2.86 -6.70
C THR A 175 -4.38 -3.84 -7.88
N ALA A 176 -5.49 -3.80 -8.62
CA ALA A 176 -5.72 -4.66 -9.78
C ALA A 176 -4.70 -4.44 -10.92
N ASP A 177 -4.26 -3.20 -11.12
CA ASP A 177 -3.20 -2.83 -12.08
C ASP A 177 -1.78 -3.15 -11.57
N GLY A 178 -1.69 -3.67 -10.34
CA GLY A 178 -0.47 -4.24 -9.78
C GLY A 178 0.38 -3.29 -8.95
N LYS A 179 -0.09 -2.06 -8.67
CA LYS A 179 0.61 -1.08 -7.82
C LYS A 179 0.57 -1.50 -6.36
N TYR A 180 1.70 -1.36 -5.67
CA TYR A 180 1.80 -1.59 -4.24
C TYR A 180 1.48 -0.32 -3.46
N GLY A 181 0.88 -0.47 -2.29
CA GLY A 181 0.58 0.63 -1.40
C GLY A 181 0.46 0.25 0.07
N LEU A 182 0.31 1.27 0.91
CA LEU A 182 0.02 1.19 2.33
C LEU A 182 -1.21 2.04 2.64
N ILE A 183 -2.18 1.46 3.37
CA ILE A 183 -3.32 2.16 3.96
C ILE A 183 -3.06 2.28 5.46
N ARG A 184 -2.93 3.50 5.99
CA ARG A 184 -2.98 3.75 7.42
C ARG A 184 -4.41 4.08 7.81
N VAL A 185 -5.00 3.31 8.72
CA VAL A 185 -6.31 3.61 9.30
C VAL A 185 -6.15 4.71 10.34
N ILE A 186 -6.56 5.93 10.00
CA ILE A 186 -6.54 7.08 10.92
C ILE A 186 -7.65 6.95 11.94
N HIS A 187 -8.83 6.56 11.48
CA HIS A 187 -10.03 6.34 12.30
C HIS A 187 -10.89 5.25 11.67
N ALA A 188 -11.53 4.41 12.48
CA ALA A 188 -12.51 3.43 12.04
C ALA A 188 -13.61 3.30 13.09
N ASP A 189 -14.84 3.64 12.69
CA ASP A 189 -16.01 3.32 13.49
C ASP A 189 -16.32 1.82 13.44
N GLU A 190 -16.95 1.34 14.49
CA GLU A 190 -17.33 -0.06 14.66
C GLU A 190 -18.81 -0.31 14.32
N THR A 191 -19.50 0.67 13.76
CA THR A 191 -20.93 0.58 13.40
C THR A 191 -21.15 0.75 11.90
N PRO A 192 -22.07 -0.01 11.26
CA PRO A 192 -22.35 0.09 9.82
C PRO A 192 -22.67 1.49 9.28
N SER A 193 -23.26 2.37 10.10
CA SER A 193 -23.60 3.75 9.72
C SER A 193 -22.47 4.76 9.95
N GLY A 194 -21.32 4.30 10.43
CA GLY A 194 -20.19 5.15 10.81
C GLY A 194 -19.30 5.54 9.63
N GLU A 195 -18.09 5.98 9.94
CA GLU A 195 -17.06 6.34 8.95
C GLU A 195 -15.73 5.64 9.20
N MET A 196 -14.91 5.60 8.16
CA MET A 196 -13.50 5.27 8.23
C MET A 196 -12.69 6.38 7.56
N GLU A 197 -11.62 6.81 8.22
CA GLU A 197 -10.66 7.77 7.69
C GLU A 197 -9.32 7.06 7.49
N ILE A 198 -8.77 7.16 6.29
CA ILE A 198 -7.51 6.51 5.92
C ILE A 198 -6.51 7.51 5.32
N ALA A 199 -5.22 7.22 5.50
CA ALA A 199 -4.16 7.83 4.70
C ALA A 199 -3.55 6.76 3.78
N VAL A 200 -3.29 7.11 2.52
CA VAL A 200 -2.84 6.16 1.50
C VAL A 200 -1.52 6.62 0.92
N LYS A 201 -0.53 5.71 0.87
CA LYS A 201 0.68 5.84 0.06
C LYS A 201 0.67 4.75 -0.98
N ILE A 202 0.76 5.11 -2.26
CA ILE A 202 0.69 4.15 -3.38
C ILE A 202 1.74 4.50 -4.43
N GLN A 203 2.27 3.49 -5.11
CA GLN A 203 3.14 3.70 -6.27
C GLN A 203 2.45 4.55 -7.35
N LYS A 204 3.21 5.49 -7.95
CA LYS A 204 2.81 6.16 -9.19
C LYS A 204 2.84 5.20 -10.37
#